data_AF-A0AAD7GKA5-F1
#
_entry.id   AF-A0AAD7GKA5-F1
#
_cell.length_a   1.000
_cell.length_b   1.000
_cell.length_c   1.000
_cell.angle_alpha   90.00
_cell.angle_beta   90.00
_cell.angle_gamma   90.00
#
_symmetry.space_group_name_H-M   'P 1'
#
loop_
_entity.id
_entity.type
_entity.pdbx_description
1 polymer ?
#
loop_
_entity_poly.entity_id
_entity_poly.type
_entity_poly.pdbx_seq_one_letter_code
_entity_poly.pdbx_strand_id
1 'polypeptide(L)'
;MDHNRIYPEKCNLDLAQVPSMPKKKCQLTGVKIKSLLIVVGLYLIYWGRAHLPQHSPSARPIDWKPCHEDSSFLCGYLNVPTDYDNPSAGTSRLALSNYPATCPESERLGIILTNVSASQITRYELTAKI
;
A
#
# COMPACT_ATOMS: atom_id res chain seq x y z
N MET A 1 -2.17 30.33 -5.61
CA MET A 1 -2.52 28.89 -5.60
C MET A 1 -1.45 28.21 -4.76
N ASP A 2 -1.80 27.95 -3.50
CA ASP A 2 -0.87 27.59 -2.44
C ASP A 2 -1.03 26.10 -2.14
N HIS A 3 0.03 25.33 -2.38
CA HIS A 3 0.05 23.87 -2.39
C HIS A 3 0.63 23.32 -1.08
N ASN A 4 0.16 23.79 0.08
CA ASN A 4 0.68 23.29 1.35
C ASN A 4 -0.39 23.22 2.45
N ARG A 5 -1.25 22.20 2.38
CA ARG A 5 -2.16 21.88 3.49
C ARG A 5 -2.57 20.41 3.53
N ILE A 6 -1.62 19.48 3.68
CA ILE A 6 -1.91 18.11 4.15
C ILE A 6 -0.77 17.63 5.05
N TYR A 7 -0.65 18.23 6.23
CA TYR A 7 -0.18 17.54 7.43
C TYR A 7 -1.00 18.08 8.60
N PRO A 8 -1.75 17.25 9.35
CA PRO A 8 -2.39 17.73 10.56
C PRO A 8 -1.31 18.06 11.58
N GLU A 9 -1.22 19.35 11.87
CA GLU A 9 -0.40 19.98 12.89
C GLU A 9 -0.90 19.58 14.28
N LYS A 10 -0.56 18.37 14.76
CA LYS A 10 -0.83 17.96 16.15
C LYS A 10 0.24 17.02 16.70
N CYS A 11 1.26 17.61 17.30
CA CYS A 11 1.63 17.24 18.67
C CYS A 11 2.34 18.44 19.31
N ASN A 12 1.56 19.48 19.65
CA ASN A 12 2.01 20.47 20.60
C ASN A 12 2.04 19.78 21.97
N LEU A 13 3.21 19.27 22.37
CA LEU A 13 3.44 18.96 23.78
C LEU A 13 3.72 20.28 24.47
N ASP A 14 2.65 20.92 24.93
CA ASP A 14 2.73 21.89 26.02
C ASP A 14 3.52 21.24 27.16
N LEU A 15 4.76 21.68 27.35
CA LEU A 15 5.59 21.39 28.53
C LEU A 15 5.07 22.14 29.77
N ALA A 16 3.75 22.28 29.88
CA ALA A 16 3.09 22.86 31.02
C ALA A 16 2.75 21.73 32.01
N GLN A 17 3.64 21.61 33.00
CA GLN A 17 3.27 21.21 34.36
C GLN A 17 2.86 19.73 34.53
N VAL A 18 3.88 18.87 34.55
CA VAL A 18 3.75 17.51 35.12
C VAL A 18 3.62 17.67 36.65
N PRO A 19 2.48 17.31 37.28
CA PRO A 19 2.38 17.30 38.74
C PRO A 19 3.34 16.25 39.31
N SER A 20 4.12 16.65 40.31
CA SER A 20 5.03 15.77 41.04
C SER A 20 4.25 14.66 41.73
N MET A 21 4.34 13.44 41.19
CA MET A 21 3.72 12.28 41.82
C MET A 21 4.37 11.98 43.18
N PRO A 22 3.59 11.67 44.23
CA PRO A 22 4.13 11.19 45.49
C PRO A 22 4.82 9.86 45.27
N LYS A 23 6.10 9.76 45.69
CA LYS A 23 6.91 8.54 45.65
C LYS A 23 6.31 7.48 46.57
N LYS A 24 5.31 6.74 46.10
CA LYS A 24 4.92 5.48 46.71
C LYS A 24 5.99 4.47 46.37
N LYS A 25 6.66 3.93 47.39
CA LYS A 25 7.58 2.80 47.24
C LYS A 25 6.78 1.64 46.63
N CYS A 26 6.88 1.45 45.32
CA CYS A 26 6.51 0.20 44.68
C CYS A 26 7.48 -0.85 45.19
N GLN A 27 7.11 -1.51 46.27
CA GLN A 27 7.76 -2.73 46.71
C GLN A 27 7.58 -3.73 45.57
N LEU A 28 8.65 -3.92 44.79
CA LEU A 28 8.73 -4.88 43.71
C LEU A 28 8.86 -6.27 44.34
N THR A 29 7.77 -6.76 44.92
CA THR A 29 7.70 -8.10 45.50
C THR A 29 7.72 -9.12 44.37
N GLY A 30 8.93 -9.57 44.04
CA GLY A 30 9.20 -10.91 43.52
C GLY A 30 8.54 -11.27 42.20
N VAL A 31 8.85 -10.54 41.11
CA VAL A 31 8.72 -11.13 39.78
C VAL A 31 9.71 -12.28 39.70
N LYS A 32 9.23 -13.52 39.83
CA LYS A 32 10.08 -14.71 39.71
C LYS A 32 10.74 -14.69 38.32
N ILE A 33 12.05 -14.87 38.24
CA ILE A 33 12.86 -14.84 37.01
C ILE A 33 12.23 -15.69 35.88
N LYS A 34 11.60 -16.82 36.24
CA LYS A 34 10.86 -17.68 35.30
C LYS A 34 9.70 -16.95 34.61
N SER A 35 8.97 -16.10 35.33
CA SER A 35 7.86 -15.31 34.79
C SER A 35 8.35 -14.20 33.85
N LEU A 36 9.51 -13.61 34.13
CA LEU A 36 10.13 -12.61 33.24
C LEU A 36 10.58 -13.26 31.93
N LEU A 37 11.21 -14.44 31.99
CA LEU A 37 11.62 -15.19 30.80
C LEU A 37 10.44 -15.61 29.92
N ILE A 38 9.30 -15.94 30.52
CA ILE A 38 8.07 -16.27 29.76
C ILE A 38 7.54 -15.03 29.04
N VAL A 39 7.46 -13.88 29.72
CA VAL A 39 6.98 -12.63 29.08
C VAL A 39 7.93 -12.17 27.98
N VAL A 40 9.25 -12.20 28.23
CA VAL A 40 10.26 -11.87 27.23
C VAL A 40 10.22 -12.86 26.07
N GLY A 41 10.07 -14.16 26.33
CA GLY A 41 9.92 -15.19 25.30
C GLY A 41 8.67 -14.97 24.45
N LEU A 42 7.52 -14.70 25.07
CA LEU A 42 6.27 -14.40 24.36
C LEU A 42 6.38 -13.10 23.56
N TYR A 43 7.05 -12.09 24.09
CA TYR A 43 7.33 -10.84 23.37
C TYR A 43 8.23 -11.11 22.16
N LEU A 44 9.33 -11.84 22.32
CA LEU A 44 10.21 -12.20 21.20
C LEU A 44 9.50 -13.05 20.13
N ILE A 45 8.59 -13.95 20.52
CA ILE A 45 7.77 -14.73 19.58
C ILE A 45 6.74 -13.86 18.87
N TYR A 46 6.09 -12.93 19.59
CA TYR A 46 5.07 -12.04 19.04
C TYR A 46 5.67 -11.04 18.03
N TRP A 47 6.81 -10.44 18.36
CA TRP A 47 7.53 -9.53 17.46
C TRP A 47 8.29 -10.28 16.36
N GLY A 48 8.82 -11.46 16.64
CA GLY A 48 9.54 -12.28 15.65
C GLY A 48 8.67 -12.79 14.50
N ARG A 49 7.35 -12.87 14.69
CA ARG A 49 6.40 -13.22 13.62
C ARG A 49 6.16 -12.11 12.59
N ALA A 50 6.57 -10.87 12.86
CA ALA A 50 6.31 -9.74 11.98
C ALA A 50 7.19 -9.73 10.70
N HIS A 51 8.24 -10.55 10.61
CA HIS A 51 9.28 -10.40 9.59
C HIS A 51 9.74 -11.70 8.92
N LEU A 52 8.87 -12.71 8.80
CA LEU A 52 9.14 -13.71 7.76
C LEU A 52 8.96 -13.01 6.41
N PRO A 53 9.97 -13.00 5.52
CA PRO A 53 9.81 -12.44 4.19
C PRO A 53 8.65 -13.19 3.53
N GLN A 54 7.50 -12.53 3.39
CA GLN A 54 6.46 -13.02 2.52
C GLN A 54 7.04 -12.94 1.11
N HIS A 55 7.40 -14.11 0.57
CA HIS A 55 7.66 -14.23 -0.85
C HIS A 55 6.36 -13.81 -1.53
N SER A 56 6.34 -12.61 -2.12
CA SER A 56 5.21 -12.18 -2.93
C SER A 56 4.95 -13.28 -3.96
N PRO A 57 3.72 -13.82 -4.04
CA PRO A 57 3.42 -14.82 -5.04
C PRO A 57 3.84 -14.26 -6.40
N SER A 58 4.57 -15.07 -7.17
CA SER A 58 5.02 -14.73 -8.52
C SER A 58 3.87 -14.05 -9.26
N ALA A 59 4.06 -12.79 -9.63
CA ALA A 59 3.02 -12.00 -10.27
C ALA A 59 2.57 -12.75 -11.53
N ARG A 60 1.30 -13.16 -11.57
CA ARG A 60 0.77 -13.84 -12.74
C ARG A 60 0.87 -12.90 -13.94
N PRO A 61 1.30 -13.40 -15.12
CA PRO A 61 1.29 -12.62 -16.34
C PRO A 61 -0.11 -12.06 -16.64
N ILE A 62 -0.16 -10.90 -17.29
CA ILE A 62 -1.42 -10.30 -17.73
C ILE A 62 -1.93 -11.08 -18.95
N ASP A 63 -3.18 -11.54 -18.89
CA ASP A 63 -3.89 -12.13 -20.03
C ASP A 63 -4.37 -11.01 -20.95
N TRP A 64 -3.54 -10.65 -21.93
CA TRP A 64 -3.81 -9.60 -22.90
C TRP A 64 -4.77 -10.07 -23.99
N LYS A 65 -5.80 -9.26 -24.27
CA LYS A 65 -6.75 -9.48 -25.36
C LYS A 65 -7.00 -8.17 -26.12
N PRO A 66 -7.41 -8.20 -27.39
CA PRO A 66 -7.87 -6.99 -28.06
C PRO A 66 -8.96 -6.29 -27.23
N CYS A 67 -8.87 -4.97 -27.07
CA CYS A 67 -9.92 -4.20 -26.40
C CYS A 67 -11.22 -4.25 -27.23
N HIS A 68 -12.38 -4.11 -26.57
CA HIS A 68 -13.67 -4.17 -27.25
C HIS A 68 -13.93 -2.91 -28.09
N GLU A 69 -13.50 -1.75 -27.58
CA GLU A 69 -13.73 -0.43 -28.15
C GLU A 69 -12.78 -0.13 -29.32
N ASP A 70 -11.54 -0.58 -29.22
CA ASP A 70 -10.51 -0.41 -30.25
C ASP A 70 -9.53 -1.59 -30.26
N SER A 71 -9.58 -2.39 -31.32
CA SER A 71 -8.74 -3.59 -31.46
C SER A 71 -7.25 -3.29 -31.71
N SER A 72 -6.86 -2.03 -31.93
CA SER A 72 -5.45 -1.63 -32.01
C SER A 72 -4.76 -1.66 -30.64
N PHE A 73 -5.53 -1.63 -29.56
CA PHE A 73 -5.04 -1.76 -28.19
C PHE A 73 -5.24 -3.19 -27.67
N LEU A 74 -4.31 -3.59 -26.80
CA LEU A 74 -4.44 -4.78 -25.97
C LEU A 74 -4.88 -4.36 -24.57
N CYS A 75 -5.95 -4.96 -24.07
CA CYS A 75 -6.50 -4.75 -22.74
C CYS A 75 -6.27 -5.97 -21.84
N GLY A 76 -6.08 -5.72 -20.55
CA GLY A 76 -5.93 -6.77 -19.55
C GLY A 76 -6.04 -6.23 -18.13
N TYR A 77 -5.99 -7.14 -17.16
CA TYR A 77 -6.02 -6.80 -15.73
C TYR A 77 -4.76 -7.28 -15.02
N LEU A 78 -4.16 -6.38 -14.24
CA LEU A 78 -3.16 -6.73 -13.24
C LEU A 78 -3.85 -6.89 -11.88
N ASN A 79 -3.67 -8.05 -11.26
CA ASN A 79 -4.17 -8.33 -9.92
C ASN A 79 -3.13 -7.90 -8.89
N VAL A 80 -3.51 -7.02 -7.97
CA VAL A 80 -2.63 -6.53 -6.89
C VAL A 80 -3.27 -6.78 -5.52
N PRO A 81 -2.50 -7.02 -4.45
CA PRO A 81 -3.05 -7.05 -3.11
C PRO A 81 -3.80 -5.76 -2.78
N THR A 82 -4.94 -5.89 -2.13
CA THR A 82 -5.66 -4.71 -1.60
C THR A 82 -4.88 -4.09 -0.44
N ASP A 83 -4.23 -4.94 0.36
CA ASP A 83 -3.31 -4.58 1.43
C ASP A 83 -1.98 -5.29 1.18
N TYR A 84 -0.90 -4.53 1.02
CA TYR A 84 0.43 -5.08 0.77
C TYR A 84 1.08 -5.68 2.03
N ASP A 85 0.68 -5.23 3.22
CA ASP A 85 1.16 -5.79 4.50
C ASP A 85 0.39 -7.06 4.89
N ASN A 86 -0.80 -7.26 4.31
CA ASN A 86 -1.58 -8.49 4.43
C ASN A 86 -2.13 -8.95 3.06
N PRO A 87 -1.30 -9.62 2.23
CA PRO A 87 -1.70 -10.04 0.88
C PRO A 87 -2.88 -11.02 0.83
N SER A 88 -3.22 -11.65 1.95
CA SER A 88 -4.37 -12.57 2.05
C SER A 88 -5.69 -11.84 2.29
N ALA A 89 -5.67 -10.53 2.56
CA ALA A 89 -6.87 -9.73 2.82
C ALA A 89 -7.76 -9.51 1.58
N GLY A 90 -7.21 -9.69 0.38
CA GLY A 90 -7.95 -9.54 -0.86
C GLY A 90 -7.10 -9.09 -2.03
N THR A 91 -7.74 -8.96 -3.20
CA THR A 91 -7.09 -8.55 -4.44
C THR A 91 -7.93 -7.51 -5.15
N SER A 92 -7.29 -6.43 -5.57
CA SER A 92 -7.85 -5.40 -6.44
C SER A 92 -7.36 -5.63 -7.88
N ARG A 93 -8.17 -5.23 -8.86
CA ARG A 93 -7.81 -5.30 -10.29
C ARG A 93 -7.48 -3.92 -10.82
N LEU A 94 -6.30 -3.78 -11.40
CA LEU A 94 -5.89 -2.61 -12.17
C LEU A 94 -6.13 -2.90 -13.65
N ALA A 95 -7.01 -2.11 -14.28
CA ALA A 95 -7.24 -2.17 -15.71
C ALA A 95 -6.06 -1.52 -16.46
N LEU A 96 -5.55 -2.19 -17.48
CA LEU A 96 -4.45 -1.70 -18.30
C LEU A 96 -4.82 -1.79 -19.77
N SER A 97 -4.48 -0.74 -20.52
CA SER A 97 -4.44 -0.74 -21.98
C SER A 97 -2.99 -0.61 -22.43
N ASN A 98 -2.64 -1.31 -23.51
CA ASN A 98 -1.32 -1.33 -24.08
C ASN A 98 -1.43 -1.13 -25.59
N TYR A 99 -0.80 -0.07 -26.09
CA TYR A 99 -0.60 0.13 -27.53
C TYR A 99 0.73 -0.52 -27.92
N PRO A 100 0.74 -1.63 -28.69
CA PRO A 100 1.97 -2.34 -29.01
C PRO A 100 2.95 -1.45 -29.78
N ALA A 101 4.25 -1.64 -29.52
CA ALA A 101 5.29 -0.98 -30.31
C ALA A 101 5.20 -1.44 -31.77
N THR A 102 5.42 -0.51 -32.70
CA THR A 102 5.37 -0.79 -34.14
C THR A 102 6.70 -1.27 -34.70
N CYS A 103 7.80 -1.17 -33.94
CA CYS A 103 9.11 -1.69 -34.31
C CYS A 103 9.21 -3.22 -34.05
N PRO A 104 10.16 -3.91 -34.69
CA PRO A 104 10.46 -5.30 -34.39
C PRO A 104 10.82 -5.51 -32.91
N GLU A 105 10.53 -6.69 -32.37
CA GLU A 105 10.76 -7.01 -30.95
C GLU A 105 12.23 -6.84 -30.54
N SER A 106 13.18 -7.15 -31.43
CA SER A 106 14.62 -6.98 -31.19
C SER A 106 15.06 -5.52 -30.98
N GLU A 107 14.26 -4.56 -31.43
CA GLU A 107 14.53 -3.12 -31.30
C GLU A 107 13.71 -2.47 -30.18
N ARG A 108 12.82 -3.24 -29.55
CA ARG A 108 11.94 -2.72 -28.50
C ARG A 108 12.75 -2.44 -27.23
N LEU A 109 12.79 -1.17 -26.84
CA LEU A 109 13.52 -0.72 -25.65
C LEU A 109 12.76 -0.95 -24.34
N GLY A 110 11.44 -1.08 -24.37
CA GLY A 110 10.64 -1.29 -23.16
C GLY A 110 9.17 -0.87 -23.27
N ILE A 111 8.67 -0.27 -22.18
CA ILE A 111 7.29 0.21 -22.01
C ILE A 111 7.34 1.64 -21.46
N ILE A 112 6.50 2.51 -21.99
CA ILE A 112 6.21 3.82 -21.40
C ILE A 112 4.91 3.70 -20.63
N LEU A 113 4.95 3.99 -19.33
CA LEU A 113 3.77 4.02 -18.48
C LEU A 113 3.31 5.47 -18.30
N THR A 114 2.07 5.74 -18.71
CA THR A 114 1.45 7.05 -18.56
C THR A 114 0.46 7.01 -17.39
N ASN A 115 0.61 7.93 -16.44
CA ASN A 115 -0.40 8.19 -15.42
C ASN A 115 -1.00 9.57 -15.69
N VAL A 116 -2.25 9.60 -16.13
CA VAL A 116 -2.99 10.86 -16.31
C VAL A 116 -3.66 11.20 -14.98
N SER A 117 -3.27 12.34 -14.38
CA SER A 117 -3.98 12.84 -13.21
C SER A 117 -5.36 13.33 -13.64
N ALA A 118 -6.41 12.69 -13.15
CA ALA A 118 -7.80 12.96 -13.53
C ALA A 118 -8.35 14.28 -12.96
N SER A 119 -7.51 15.29 -12.72
CA SER A 119 -7.94 16.61 -12.25
C SER A 119 -8.93 17.30 -13.21
N GLN A 120 -9.12 16.78 -14.44
CA GLN A 120 -10.11 17.31 -15.40
C GLN A 120 -10.94 16.25 -16.13
N ILE A 121 -10.90 14.97 -15.77
CA ILE A 121 -11.76 13.96 -16.42
C ILE A 121 -13.10 13.88 -15.68
N THR A 122 -13.79 15.01 -15.54
CA THR A 122 -15.22 15.03 -15.25
C THR A 122 -15.98 15.09 -16.58
N ARG A 123 -16.50 13.93 -16.99
CA ARG A 123 -17.75 13.78 -17.74
C ARG A 123 -17.91 14.69 -18.98
N TYR A 124 -17.43 14.24 -20.14
CA TYR A 124 -17.92 14.71 -21.45
C TYR A 124 -18.94 13.75 -22.10
N GLU A 125 -19.56 12.84 -21.33
CA GLU A 125 -20.86 12.29 -21.72
C GLU A 125 -21.99 13.19 -21.20
N LEU A 126 -22.17 14.34 -21.83
CA LEU A 126 -23.49 14.95 -21.96
C LEU A 126 -23.60 15.50 -23.39
N THR A 127 -24.65 15.05 -24.09
CA THR A 127 -25.15 15.53 -25.39
C THR A 127 -24.34 15.20 -26.65
N ALA A 128 -24.44 13.95 -27.10
CA ALA A 128 -24.55 13.65 -28.53
C ALA A 128 -25.44 12.42 -28.76
N LYS A 129 -26.75 12.59 -28.59
CA LYS A 129 -27.75 11.73 -29.24
C LYS A 129 -29.05 12.50 -29.43
N ILE A 130 -29.20 12.95 -30.69
CA ILE A 130 -30.40 13.16 -31.52
C ILE A 130 -31.64 13.71 -30.82
#